data_AF-J9DR89-F1
#
_entry.id   AF-J9DR89-F1
#
_cell.length_a   1.000
_cell.length_b   1.000
_cell.length_c   1.000
_cell.angle_alpha   90.00
_cell.angle_beta   90.00
_cell.angle_gamma   90.00
#
_symmetry.space_group_name_H-M   'P 1'
#
loop_
_entity.id
_entity.type
_entity.pdbx_description
1 polymer ?
#
loop_
_entity_poly.entity_id
_entity_poly.type
_entity_poly.pdbx_seq_one_letter_code
_entity_poly.pdbx_strand_id
1 'polypeptide(L)'
;MQDSTEKLQPSSGTVPGASHSQAVEICKAEDEKTADEKKKKVEKRARDNQRFRYGNYTRYYGSRLERGSGHDPRMKVLKKEWFEKKSVLDIGCNVGYLTLSIAKEYQPRNIVGIDIDAHLVGVARKNIRHYCDNDVPV
;
A
#
# COMPACT_ATOMS: atom_id res chain seq x y z
N MET A 1 -14.18 39.64 54.96
CA MET A 1 -15.35 40.29 54.33
C MET A 1 -15.91 39.24 53.38
N GLN A 2 -16.88 38.39 53.74
CA GLN A 2 -18.30 38.70 54.06
C GLN A 2 -18.81 39.77 53.09
N ASP A 3 -19.83 39.58 52.25
CA ASP A 3 -21.04 38.79 52.42
C ASP A 3 -21.84 38.68 51.08
N SER A 4 -22.66 37.63 50.99
CA SER A 4 -23.99 37.48 50.35
C SER A 4 -24.24 37.74 48.85
N THR A 5 -24.72 36.77 48.06
CA THR A 5 -26.06 36.11 47.96
C THR A 5 -26.95 36.78 46.91
N GLU A 6 -27.22 36.11 45.78
CA GLU A 6 -28.60 35.91 45.29
C GLU A 6 -28.70 34.78 44.25
N LYS A 7 -29.60 33.83 44.53
CA LYS A 7 -30.09 32.81 43.60
C LYS A 7 -31.08 33.46 42.63
N LEU A 8 -31.12 33.00 41.38
CA LEU A 8 -32.37 32.90 40.62
C LEU A 8 -32.27 31.82 39.52
N GLN A 9 -33.04 30.74 39.71
CA GLN A 9 -33.73 29.99 38.65
C GLN A 9 -35.24 30.15 38.96
N PRO A 10 -36.20 29.95 38.03
CA PRO A 10 -36.11 29.22 36.75
C PRO A 10 -36.81 29.91 35.55
N SER A 11 -36.56 29.44 34.33
CA SER A 11 -37.61 29.51 33.29
C SER A 11 -37.58 28.28 32.40
N SER A 12 -38.71 27.57 32.44
CA SER A 12 -39.14 26.52 31.54
C SER A 12 -39.28 27.07 30.12
N GLY A 13 -38.38 26.66 29.23
CA GLY A 13 -38.51 26.81 27.78
C GLY A 13 -38.78 25.46 27.16
N THR A 14 -40.04 25.14 26.89
CA THR A 14 -40.48 24.01 26.07
C THR A 14 -39.90 24.14 24.67
N VAL A 15 -38.98 23.24 24.29
CA VAL A 15 -38.59 23.06 22.89
C VAL A 15 -39.68 22.21 22.19
N PRO A 16 -40.26 22.69 21.07
CA PRO A 16 -41.28 21.94 20.34
C PRO A 16 -40.65 20.76 19.60
N GLY A 17 -41.37 19.63 19.61
CA GLY A 17 -40.88 18.32 19.21
C GLY A 17 -40.37 18.24 17.77
N ALA A 18 -39.12 17.80 17.63
CA ALA A 18 -38.73 17.04 16.46
C ALA A 18 -39.43 15.67 16.56
N SER A 19 -40.23 15.34 15.55
CA SER A 19 -40.97 14.08 15.45
C SER A 19 -40.05 12.91 15.76
N HIS A 20 -40.39 12.12 16.78
CA HIS A 20 -39.59 10.99 17.28
C HIS A 20 -39.21 9.99 16.16
N SER A 21 -39.97 9.98 15.05
CA SER A 21 -39.73 9.21 13.83
C SER A 21 -38.50 9.66 13.02
N GLN A 22 -38.22 10.97 12.94
CA GLN A 22 -37.16 11.51 12.08
C GLN A 22 -35.76 11.23 12.65
N ALA A 23 -35.59 11.33 13.97
CA ALA A 23 -34.33 10.98 14.64
C ALA A 23 -34.02 9.48 14.56
N VAL A 24 -35.05 8.63 14.61
CA VAL A 24 -34.90 7.16 14.51
C VAL A 24 -34.58 6.72 13.07
N GLU A 25 -35.11 7.41 12.06
CA GLU A 25 -34.74 7.20 10.66
C GLU A 25 -33.30 7.64 10.36
N ILE A 26 -32.85 8.76 10.91
CA ILE A 26 -31.49 9.25 10.72
C ILE A 26 -30.48 8.28 11.36
N CYS A 27 -30.69 7.84 12.60
CA CYS A 27 -29.81 6.87 13.24
C CYS A 27 -29.80 5.50 12.51
N LYS A 28 -30.94 5.03 12.01
CA LYS A 28 -31.00 3.81 11.18
C LYS A 28 -30.26 3.96 9.85
N ALA A 29 -30.42 5.10 9.17
CA ALA A 29 -29.74 5.35 7.91
C ALA A 29 -28.22 5.47 8.10
N GLU A 30 -27.76 6.03 9.23
CA GLU A 30 -26.34 6.08 9.59
C GLU A 30 -25.79 4.69 9.94
N ASP A 31 -26.52 3.87 10.69
CA ASP A 31 -26.14 2.49 11.01
C ASP A 31 -26.09 1.58 9.76
N GLU A 32 -27.07 1.71 8.86
CA GLU A 32 -27.12 0.95 7.59
C GLU A 32 -26.01 1.38 6.62
N LYS A 33 -25.73 2.69 6.53
CA LYS A 33 -24.62 3.22 5.71
C LYS A 33 -23.27 2.74 6.25
N THR A 34 -23.11 2.68 7.57
CA THR A 34 -21.90 2.15 8.22
C THR A 34 -21.76 0.64 8.03
N ALA A 35 -22.87 -0.11 7.98
CA ALA A 35 -22.89 -1.54 7.69
C ALA A 35 -22.54 -1.85 6.21
N ASP A 36 -23.06 -1.09 5.26
CA ASP A 36 -22.76 -1.24 3.83
C ASP A 36 -21.29 -0.92 3.51
N GLU A 37 -20.73 0.13 4.12
CA GLU A 37 -19.30 0.44 4.01
C GLU A 37 -18.40 -0.66 4.59
N LYS A 38 -18.79 -1.24 5.75
CA LYS A 38 -18.09 -2.39 6.34
C LYS A 38 -18.15 -3.61 5.42
N LYS A 39 -19.32 -3.91 4.85
CA LYS A 39 -19.52 -5.02 3.91
C LYS A 39 -18.67 -4.85 2.65
N LYS A 40 -18.69 -3.67 2.04
CA LYS A 40 -17.84 -3.33 0.87
C LYS A 40 -16.35 -3.47 1.16
N LYS A 41 -15.88 -3.09 2.35
CA LYS A 41 -14.47 -3.27 2.77
C LYS A 41 -14.10 -4.75 2.90
N VAL A 42 -14.96 -5.58 3.47
CA VAL A 42 -14.74 -7.03 3.61
C VAL A 42 -14.66 -7.70 2.23
N GLU A 43 -15.61 -7.39 1.34
CA GLU A 43 -15.63 -7.92 -0.04
C GLU A 43 -14.40 -7.46 -0.84
N LYS A 44 -13.98 -6.20 -0.69
CA LYS A 44 -12.73 -5.71 -1.30
C LYS A 44 -11.52 -6.50 -0.78
N ARG A 45 -11.41 -6.70 0.53
CA ARG A 45 -10.30 -7.45 1.13
C ARG A 45 -10.27 -8.90 0.66
N ALA A 46 -11.44 -9.55 0.54
CA ALA A 46 -11.53 -10.91 0.00
C ALA A 46 -11.04 -10.98 -1.46
N ARG A 47 -11.46 -10.01 -2.29
CA ARG A 47 -10.98 -9.89 -3.69
C ARG A 47 -9.47 -9.64 -3.76
N ASP A 48 -8.96 -8.75 -2.93
CA ASP A 48 -7.53 -8.44 -2.87
C ASP A 48 -6.72 -9.67 -2.39
N ASN A 49 -7.20 -10.39 -1.36
CA ASN A 49 -6.59 -11.63 -0.91
C ASN A 49 -6.55 -12.69 -2.02
N GLN A 50 -7.64 -12.82 -2.78
CA GLN A 50 -7.69 -13.77 -3.90
C GLN A 50 -6.74 -13.35 -5.05
N ARG A 51 -6.69 -12.05 -5.35
CA ARG A 51 -5.81 -11.49 -6.39
C ARG A 51 -4.33 -11.63 -6.05
N PHE A 52 -3.98 -11.40 -4.79
CA PHE A 52 -2.59 -11.40 -4.29
C PHE A 52 -2.22 -12.65 -3.52
N ARG A 53 -2.96 -13.76 -3.71
CA ARG A 53 -2.78 -15.02 -2.97
C ARG A 53 -1.40 -15.66 -3.11
N TYR A 54 -0.63 -15.27 -4.13
CA TYR A 54 0.73 -15.73 -4.36
C TYR A 54 1.79 -14.74 -3.84
N GLY A 55 1.40 -13.65 -3.18
CA GLY A 55 2.30 -12.58 -2.78
C GLY A 55 2.68 -11.62 -3.92
N ASN A 56 1.99 -11.69 -5.06
CA ASN A 56 2.15 -10.85 -6.25
C ASN A 56 1.61 -9.42 -6.07
N TYR A 57 1.98 -8.76 -4.97
CA TYR A 57 1.53 -7.41 -4.64
C TYR A 57 2.13 -6.37 -5.59
N THR A 58 1.28 -5.60 -6.28
CA THR A 58 1.71 -4.54 -7.21
C THR A 58 2.49 -3.41 -6.52
N ARG A 59 2.24 -3.17 -5.22
CA ARG A 59 2.91 -2.13 -4.42
C ARG A 59 3.98 -2.68 -3.48
N TYR A 60 4.51 -3.88 -3.75
CA TYR A 60 5.49 -4.53 -2.88
C TYR A 60 6.69 -3.63 -2.53
N TYR A 61 7.26 -2.96 -3.53
CA TYR A 61 8.40 -2.07 -3.35
C TYR A 61 8.02 -0.68 -2.84
N GLY A 62 6.78 -0.21 -3.02
CA GLY A 62 6.33 1.08 -2.49
C GLY A 62 6.44 1.12 -0.97
N SER A 63 5.79 0.18 -0.29
CA SER A 63 5.84 0.11 1.18
C SER A 63 7.21 -0.30 1.74
N ARG A 64 7.99 -1.09 0.97
CA ARG A 64 9.32 -1.54 1.38
C ARG A 64 10.38 -0.43 1.30
N LEU A 65 10.32 0.41 0.27
CA LEU A 65 11.31 1.45 0.02
C LEU A 65 11.01 2.76 0.75
N GLU A 66 9.73 3.06 1.02
CA GLU A 66 9.29 4.24 1.81
C GLU A 66 9.93 4.30 3.20
N ARG A 67 10.46 3.19 3.71
CA ARG A 67 11.13 3.10 5.02
C ARG A 67 12.65 3.29 4.94
N GLY A 68 13.23 3.65 3.79
CA GLY A 68 14.69 3.61 3.57
C GLY A 68 15.26 4.66 2.60
N SER A 69 16.54 4.47 2.25
CA SER A 69 17.39 5.41 1.50
C SER A 69 17.23 5.37 -0.03
N GLY A 70 16.03 5.01 -0.52
CA GLY A 70 15.77 4.85 -1.96
C GLY A 70 16.44 3.66 -2.64
N HIS A 71 17.12 2.78 -1.89
CA HIS A 71 17.71 1.51 -2.36
C HIS A 71 17.15 0.35 -1.55
N ASP A 72 17.04 -0.84 -2.16
CA ASP A 72 16.60 -2.04 -1.44
C ASP A 72 17.65 -2.41 -0.38
N PRO A 73 17.28 -2.59 0.90
CA PRO A 73 18.22 -2.92 1.97
C PRO A 73 18.97 -4.23 1.71
N ARG A 74 18.42 -5.15 0.89
CA ARG A 74 19.08 -6.39 0.50
C ARG A 74 20.36 -6.14 -0.30
N MET A 75 20.45 -5.02 -1.04
CA MET A 75 21.68 -4.64 -1.74
C MET A 75 22.87 -4.39 -0.79
N LYS A 76 22.64 -4.21 0.52
CA LYS A 76 23.73 -4.07 1.51
C LYS A 76 24.34 -5.40 1.95
N VAL A 77 23.63 -6.51 1.73
CA VAL A 77 24.04 -7.86 2.17
C VAL A 77 24.33 -8.80 1.01
N LEU A 78 23.71 -8.58 -0.15
CA LEU A 78 24.07 -9.26 -1.38
C LEU A 78 25.49 -8.84 -1.80
N LYS A 79 26.33 -9.82 -2.15
CA LYS A 79 27.72 -9.55 -2.51
C LYS A 79 27.92 -9.59 -4.02
N LYS A 80 28.69 -8.64 -4.56
CA LYS A 80 28.90 -8.51 -6.02
C LYS A 80 29.43 -9.81 -6.64
N GLU A 81 30.35 -10.50 -5.96
CA GLU A 81 30.97 -11.73 -6.43
C GLU A 81 29.99 -12.90 -6.62
N TRP A 82 28.77 -12.83 -6.05
CA TRP A 82 27.72 -13.81 -6.28
C TRP A 82 27.07 -13.68 -7.65
N PHE A 83 27.22 -12.53 -8.31
CA PHE A 83 26.52 -12.19 -9.55
C PHE A 83 27.47 -11.89 -10.71
N GLU A 84 28.60 -11.23 -10.44
CA GLU A 84 29.52 -10.72 -11.46
C GLU A 84 29.93 -11.82 -12.45
N LYS A 85 29.69 -11.56 -13.75
CA LYS A 85 29.98 -12.47 -14.89
C LYS A 85 29.31 -13.86 -14.83
N LYS A 86 28.32 -14.04 -13.94
CA LYS A 86 27.53 -15.28 -13.81
C LYS A 86 26.16 -15.17 -14.50
N SER A 87 25.54 -16.31 -14.76
CA SER A 87 24.14 -16.40 -15.19
C SER A 87 23.25 -16.51 -13.95
N VAL A 88 22.22 -15.67 -13.85
CA VAL A 88 21.40 -15.53 -12.65
C VAL A 88 19.93 -15.78 -12.99
N LEU A 89 19.22 -16.53 -12.14
CA LEU A 89 17.77 -16.70 -12.20
C LEU A 89 17.14 -16.10 -10.94
N ASP A 90 16.21 -15.17 -11.12
CA ASP A 90 15.45 -14.53 -10.04
C ASP A 90 13.99 -15.03 -10.07
N ILE A 91 13.61 -15.79 -9.04
CA ILE A 91 12.29 -16.43 -8.93
C ILE A 91 11.37 -15.53 -8.11
N GLY A 92 10.26 -15.10 -8.73
CA GLY A 92 9.35 -14.13 -8.13
C GLY A 92 9.90 -12.70 -8.27
N CYS A 93 10.34 -12.33 -9.47
CA CYS A 93 10.99 -11.05 -9.75
C CYS A 93 10.05 -9.84 -9.56
N ASN A 94 8.73 -10.06 -9.48
CA ASN A 94 7.69 -9.04 -9.32
C ASN A 94 7.84 -7.95 -10.41
N VAL A 95 7.80 -6.67 -10.04
CA VAL A 95 8.05 -5.55 -10.97
C VAL A 95 9.53 -5.32 -11.28
N GLY A 96 10.41 -6.25 -10.91
CA GLY A 96 11.83 -6.27 -11.29
C GLY A 96 12.74 -5.31 -10.53
N TYR A 97 12.30 -4.66 -9.45
CA TYR A 97 13.12 -3.62 -8.79
C TYR A 97 14.47 -4.16 -8.30
N LEU A 98 14.48 -5.23 -7.49
CA LEU A 98 15.74 -5.82 -7.01
C LEU A 98 16.55 -6.45 -8.17
N THR A 99 15.88 -7.16 -9.07
CA THR A 99 16.50 -7.81 -10.24
C THR A 99 17.28 -6.80 -11.07
N LEU A 100 16.68 -5.64 -11.35
CA LEU A 100 17.29 -4.57 -12.14
C LEU A 100 18.37 -3.82 -11.36
N SER A 101 18.23 -3.64 -10.05
CA SER A 101 19.31 -3.12 -9.20
C SER A 101 20.55 -4.03 -9.25
N ILE A 102 20.38 -5.35 -9.13
CA ILE A 102 21.48 -6.33 -9.26
C ILE A 102 22.09 -6.27 -10.66
N ALA A 103 21.26 -6.21 -11.71
CA ALA A 103 21.72 -6.13 -13.09
C ALA A 103 22.61 -4.90 -13.31
N LYS A 104 22.19 -3.75 -12.77
CA LYS A 104 22.88 -2.47 -12.91
C LYS A 104 24.19 -2.41 -12.11
N GLU A 105 24.17 -2.85 -10.86
CA GLU A 105 25.31 -2.63 -9.94
C GLU A 105 26.32 -3.79 -9.96
N TYR A 106 25.88 -5.03 -10.17
CA TYR A 106 26.73 -6.21 -9.96
C TYR A 106 27.18 -6.92 -11.24
N GLN A 107 26.80 -6.40 -12.41
CA GLN A 107 27.32 -6.82 -13.72
C GLN A 107 27.29 -8.35 -13.96
N PRO A 108 26.12 -9.01 -13.81
CA PRO A 108 26.00 -10.40 -14.22
C PRO A 108 26.22 -10.55 -15.73
N ARG A 109 26.58 -11.75 -16.18
CA ARG A 109 26.62 -12.07 -17.62
C ARG A 109 25.22 -12.00 -18.23
N ASN A 110 24.25 -12.53 -17.49
CA ASN A 110 22.83 -12.40 -17.77
C ASN A 110 22.05 -12.62 -16.47
N ILE A 111 20.86 -12.03 -16.39
CA ILE A 111 19.90 -12.26 -15.32
C ILE A 111 18.51 -12.44 -15.93
N VAL A 112 17.82 -13.50 -15.54
CA VAL A 112 16.45 -13.81 -15.97
C VAL A 112 15.53 -13.71 -14.77
N GLY A 113 14.56 -12.80 -14.82
CA GLY A 113 13.51 -12.72 -13.81
C GLY A 113 12.25 -13.46 -14.26
N ILE A 114 11.72 -14.34 -13.41
CA ILE A 114 10.43 -15.01 -13.63
C ILE A 114 9.42 -14.59 -12.56
N ASP A 115 8.16 -14.42 -12.94
CA ASP A 115 7.05 -14.19 -12.02
C ASP A 115 5.78 -14.86 -12.54
N ILE A 116 4.90 -15.25 -11.63
CA ILE A 116 3.62 -15.90 -11.96
C ILE A 116 2.61 -14.91 -12.53
N ASP A 117 2.73 -13.63 -12.21
CA ASP A 117 1.81 -12.59 -12.65
C ASP A 117 2.34 -11.87 -13.90
N ALA A 118 1.73 -12.17 -15.05
CA ALA A 118 2.10 -11.59 -16.33
C ALA A 118 2.00 -10.05 -16.37
N HIS A 119 1.10 -9.45 -15.58
CA HIS A 119 1.04 -7.99 -15.46
C HIS A 119 2.32 -7.47 -14.81
N LEU A 120 2.77 -8.08 -13.71
CA LEU A 120 4.00 -7.65 -13.03
C LEU A 120 5.22 -7.78 -13.93
N VAL A 121 5.33 -8.89 -14.67
CA VAL A 121 6.38 -9.06 -15.69
C VAL A 121 6.31 -7.96 -16.75
N GLY A 122 5.11 -7.59 -17.21
CA GLY A 122 4.92 -6.49 -18.15
C GLY A 122 5.40 -5.14 -17.59
N VAL A 123 5.19 -4.88 -16.29
CA VAL A 123 5.70 -3.70 -15.61
C VAL A 123 7.23 -3.77 -15.46
N ALA A 124 7.78 -4.93 -15.09
CA ALA A 124 9.23 -5.12 -14.98
C ALA A 124 9.96 -4.80 -16.30
N ARG A 125 9.41 -5.26 -17.43
CA ARG A 125 9.94 -4.94 -18.76
C ARG A 125 9.92 -3.43 -19.05
N LYS A 126 8.83 -2.75 -18.71
CA LYS A 126 8.75 -1.29 -18.83
C LYS A 126 9.73 -0.57 -17.92
N ASN A 127 10.07 -1.15 -16.76
CA ASN A 127 11.02 -0.58 -15.82
C ASN A 127 12.46 -0.63 -16.32
N ILE A 128 12.82 -1.55 -17.22
CA ILE A 128 14.18 -1.68 -17.79
C ILE A 128 14.72 -0.33 -18.25
N ARG A 129 13.90 0.48 -18.94
CA ARG A 129 14.30 1.81 -19.43
C ARG A 129 14.86 2.71 -18.32
N HIS A 130 14.32 2.64 -17.11
CA HIS A 130 14.75 3.46 -15.98
C HIS A 130 16.11 3.03 -15.39
N TYR A 131 16.58 1.84 -15.76
CA TYR A 131 17.84 1.28 -15.29
C TYR A 131 18.91 1.25 -16.39
N CYS A 132 18.52 1.49 -17.66
CA CYS A 132 19.39 1.40 -18.83
C CYS A 132 19.93 2.74 -19.34
N ASP A 133 19.65 3.87 -18.68
CA ASP A 133 20.10 5.17 -19.18
C ASP A 133 21.61 5.44 -18.89
N ASN A 134 22.38 5.50 -19.99
CA ASN A 134 23.62 6.26 -20.27
C ASN A 134 25.05 5.68 -20.12
N ASP A 135 25.30 4.37 -20.05
CA ASP A 135 26.70 3.86 -20.13
C ASP A 135 26.81 2.47 -20.78
N VAL A 136 26.26 2.31 -22.00
CA VAL A 136 26.62 1.15 -22.83
C VAL A 136 27.55 1.64 -23.94
N PRO A 137 28.88 1.51 -23.80
CA PRO A 137 29.77 1.68 -24.94
C PRO A 137 29.38 0.65 -26.00
N VAL A 138 29.10 1.12 -27.20
CA VAL A 138 28.94 0.30 -28.40
C VAL A 138 30.28 -0.33 -28.77
#